data_AF-A0A7W1T1Q8-F1
#
_entry.id   AF-A0A7W1T1Q8-F1
#
_cell.length_a   1.000
_cell.length_b   1.000
_cell.length_c   1.000
_cell.angle_alpha   90.00
_cell.angle_beta   90.00
_cell.angle_gamma   90.00
#
_symmetry.space_group_name_H-M   'P 1'
#
loop_
_entity.id
_entity.type
_entity.pdbx_description
1 polymer ?
#
loop_
_entity_poly.entity_id
_entity_poly.type
_entity_poly.pdbx_seq_one_letter_code
_entity_poly.pdbx_strand_id
1 'polypeptide(L)'
;MRFQELLDGVETSAVMGDAEVTGVEYDSRQVHPGDVFVAMRGEVSDGNRYIDQAVAAGAVAVVTDSASEGPRSGVAWAQVAQGRRALARLSANWLGHPAEQIAITGITGTNGKSTTAFLLDSILAAAKRKSALLGTIEYRVAGTRLPAQHTTPESLELNRILADAVSEGATEAVMEVSSHAMAQERVYGVPFDVAIFTNLTRDHLDFHHTFEEYFAAKAKLFDGIGTEPPRVAVINRDDEYGRQLLS
;
A
#
# COMPACT_ATOMS: atom_id res chain seq x y z
N MET A 1 -5.77 15.60 13.55
CA MET A 1 -4.33 15.82 13.28
C MET A 1 -4.19 17.07 12.42
N ARG A 2 -3.11 17.85 12.53
CA ARG A 2 -2.90 19.00 11.64
C ARG A 2 -2.44 18.54 10.26
N PHE A 3 -2.85 19.22 9.19
CA PHE A 3 -2.50 18.84 7.82
C PHE A 3 -0.99 18.79 7.60
N GLN A 4 -0.23 19.73 8.15
CA GLN A 4 1.23 19.71 8.03
C GLN A 4 1.89 18.58 8.81
N GLU A 5 1.32 18.16 9.95
CA GLU A 5 1.78 16.96 10.68
C GLU A 5 1.51 15.70 9.85
N LEU A 6 0.36 15.63 9.18
CA LEU A 6 -0.01 14.51 8.32
C LEU A 6 0.92 14.35 7.11
N LEU A 7 1.58 15.42 6.68
CA LEU A 7 2.56 15.43 5.58
C LEU A 7 3.97 14.96 5.99
N ASP A 8 4.18 14.53 7.24
CA ASP A 8 5.50 14.06 7.67
C ASP A 8 6.04 12.93 6.76
N GLY A 9 7.31 13.04 6.37
CA GLY A 9 7.94 12.10 5.43
C GLY A 9 7.39 12.09 3.99
N VAL A 10 6.53 13.04 3.62
CA VAL A 10 6.02 13.23 2.25
C VAL A 10 6.89 14.20 1.47
N GLU A 11 7.33 13.80 0.28
CA GLU A 11 8.07 14.69 -0.63
C GLU A 11 7.13 15.71 -1.28
N THR A 12 7.09 16.92 -0.71
CA THR A 12 6.26 18.04 -1.18
C THR A 12 7.10 19.08 -1.93
N SER A 13 6.54 19.60 -3.02
CA SER A 13 7.12 20.74 -3.76
C SER A 13 6.51 22.08 -3.34
N ALA A 14 5.29 22.06 -2.80
CA ALA A 14 4.62 23.22 -2.24
C ALA A 14 3.62 22.78 -1.17
N VAL A 15 3.49 23.56 -0.10
CA VAL A 15 2.50 23.36 0.97
C VAL A 15 1.87 24.70 1.33
N MET A 16 0.55 24.74 1.50
CA MET A 16 -0.21 25.93 1.89
C MET A 16 -1.30 25.57 2.87
N GLY A 17 -1.47 26.41 3.90
CA GLY A 17 -2.47 26.20 4.93
C GLY A 17 -2.11 25.07 5.88
N ASP A 18 -2.94 24.90 6.90
CA ASP A 18 -2.81 23.86 7.91
C ASP A 18 -4.20 23.63 8.49
N ALA A 19 -5.01 22.80 7.84
CA ALA A 19 -6.35 22.49 8.33
C ALA A 19 -6.28 21.43 9.44
N GLU A 20 -7.32 21.37 10.28
CA GLU A 20 -7.53 20.18 11.11
C GLU A 20 -8.12 19.08 10.24
N VAL A 21 -7.45 17.93 10.19
CA VAL A 21 -7.83 16.77 9.39
C VAL A 21 -8.44 15.69 10.29
N THR A 22 -9.57 15.15 9.85
CA THR A 22 -10.33 14.08 10.52
C THR A 22 -10.40 12.78 9.73
N GLY A 23 -9.84 12.73 8.52
CA GLY A 23 -9.76 11.54 7.70
C GLY A 23 -8.91 11.74 6.44
N VAL A 24 -8.61 10.63 5.76
CA VAL A 24 -7.83 10.57 4.52
C VAL A 24 -8.64 9.79 3.51
N GLU A 25 -8.83 10.32 2.31
CA GLU A 25 -9.52 9.64 1.21
C GLU A 25 -8.84 9.92 -0.14
N TYR A 26 -8.87 8.94 -1.04
CA TYR A 26 -8.40 9.07 -2.43
C TYR A 26 -9.50 8.83 -3.46
N ASP A 27 -10.71 8.47 -3.01
CA ASP A 27 -11.92 8.39 -3.82
C ASP A 27 -12.83 9.58 -3.47
N SER A 28 -13.04 10.48 -4.43
CA SER A 28 -13.84 11.70 -4.24
C SER A 28 -15.29 11.41 -3.83
N ARG A 29 -15.79 10.20 -4.07
CA ARG A 29 -17.14 9.76 -3.67
C ARG A 29 -17.24 9.40 -2.19
N GLN A 30 -16.11 9.13 -1.55
CA GLN A 30 -16.01 8.73 -0.14
C GLN A 30 -15.56 9.87 0.77
N VAL A 31 -15.21 11.02 0.21
CA VAL A 31 -14.82 12.21 0.97
C VAL A 31 -15.96 12.67 1.88
N HIS A 32 -15.62 12.91 3.13
CA HIS A 32 -16.49 13.50 4.14
C HIS A 32 -15.92 14.85 4.62
N PRO A 33 -16.76 15.70 5.25
CA PRO A 33 -16.29 16.94 5.85
C PRO A 33 -15.13 16.71 6.83
N GLY A 34 -14.02 17.40 6.61
CA GLY A 34 -12.81 17.28 7.44
C GLY A 34 -11.73 16.36 6.86
N ASP A 35 -11.99 15.69 5.75
CA ASP A 35 -11.00 14.82 5.12
C ASP A 35 -9.95 15.60 4.33
N VAL A 36 -8.76 15.02 4.22
CA VAL A 36 -7.84 15.32 3.12
C VAL A 36 -8.17 14.43 1.93
N PHE A 37 -8.25 15.03 0.74
CA PHE A 37 -8.38 14.31 -0.52
C PHE A 37 -7.02 14.18 -1.22
N VAL A 38 -6.60 12.95 -1.49
CA VAL A 38 -5.38 12.65 -2.25
C VAL A 38 -5.75 12.45 -3.73
N ALA A 39 -5.56 13.50 -4.50
CA ALA A 39 -5.77 13.54 -5.93
C ALA A 39 -4.53 13.01 -6.68
N MET A 40 -4.63 11.80 -7.22
CA MET A 40 -3.51 11.15 -7.91
C MET A 40 -3.94 10.53 -9.23
N ARG A 41 -2.99 10.38 -10.15
CA ARG A 41 -3.24 9.70 -11.42
C ARG A 41 -3.40 8.19 -11.22
N GLY A 42 -4.58 7.67 -11.55
CA GLY A 42 -4.86 6.24 -11.63
C GLY A 42 -4.62 5.69 -13.04
N GLU A 43 -4.79 4.37 -13.19
CA GLU A 43 -4.66 3.71 -14.50
C GLU A 43 -5.84 3.99 -15.42
N VAL A 44 -7.04 4.08 -14.84
CA VAL A 44 -8.30 4.25 -15.58
C VAL A 44 -8.74 5.71 -15.59
N SER A 45 -8.55 6.43 -14.48
CA SER A 45 -8.97 7.82 -14.34
C SER A 45 -7.93 8.64 -13.58
N ASP A 46 -7.85 9.92 -13.93
CA ASP A 46 -7.02 10.90 -13.24
C ASP A 46 -7.81 11.50 -12.08
N GLY A 47 -7.40 11.18 -10.84
CA GLY A 47 -8.04 11.65 -9.61
C GLY A 47 -8.08 13.18 -9.48
N ASN A 48 -7.15 13.89 -10.14
CA ASN A 48 -7.09 15.34 -10.16
C ASN A 48 -8.33 16.00 -10.77
N ARG A 49 -9.05 15.28 -11.65
CA ARG A 49 -10.31 15.77 -12.24
C ARG A 49 -11.44 15.89 -11.24
N TYR A 50 -11.31 15.30 -10.05
CA TYR A 50 -12.34 15.27 -9.01
C TYR A 50 -12.02 16.14 -7.80
N ILE A 51 -11.00 17.00 -7.88
CA ILE A 51 -10.63 17.92 -6.79
C ILE A 51 -11.82 18.81 -6.41
N ASP A 52 -12.47 19.44 -7.38
CA ASP A 52 -13.60 20.35 -7.09
C ASP A 52 -14.80 19.59 -6.50
N GLN A 53 -15.00 18.32 -6.89
CA GLN A 53 -16.00 17.45 -6.28
C GLN A 53 -15.66 17.14 -4.81
N ALA A 54 -14.41 16.80 -4.50
CA ALA A 54 -13.97 16.52 -3.14
C ALA A 54 -14.07 17.76 -2.24
N VAL A 55 -13.69 18.93 -2.75
CA VAL A 55 -13.85 20.21 -2.04
C VAL A 55 -15.33 20.49 -1.76
N ALA A 56 -16.21 20.27 -2.74
CA ALA A 56 -17.66 20.41 -2.54
C ALA A 56 -18.24 19.41 -1.52
N ALA A 57 -17.63 18.23 -1.39
CA ALA A 57 -17.99 17.23 -0.38
C ALA A 57 -17.47 17.56 1.04
N GLY A 58 -16.60 18.57 1.17
CA GLY A 58 -16.10 19.06 2.45
C GLY A 58 -14.64 18.71 2.75
N ALA A 59 -13.85 18.33 1.74
CA ALA A 59 -12.40 18.19 1.90
C ALA A 59 -11.80 19.51 2.40
N VAL A 60 -11.08 19.44 3.52
CA VAL A 60 -10.41 20.60 4.14
C VAL A 60 -8.97 20.73 3.66
N ALA A 61 -8.44 19.69 3.03
CA ALA A 61 -7.13 19.67 2.42
C ALA A 61 -7.12 18.85 1.13
N VAL A 62 -6.20 19.19 0.21
CA VAL A 62 -5.96 18.43 -1.02
C VAL A 62 -4.46 18.19 -1.17
N VAL A 63 -4.09 16.95 -1.49
CA VAL A 63 -2.74 16.58 -1.94
C VAL A 63 -2.84 16.19 -3.41
N THR A 64 -2.07 16.82 -4.30
CA THR A 64 -2.13 16.58 -5.74
C THR A 64 -0.76 16.24 -6.34
N ASP A 65 -0.75 15.29 -7.27
CA ASP A 65 0.42 14.98 -8.12
C ASP A 65 0.43 15.73 -9.47
N SER A 66 -0.52 16.66 -9.66
CA SER A 66 -0.65 17.44 -10.89
C SER A 66 -0.13 18.85 -10.73
N ALA A 67 0.90 19.20 -11.51
CA ALA A 67 1.42 20.56 -11.56
C ALA A 67 0.52 21.57 -12.29
N SER A 68 -0.55 21.11 -12.94
CA SER A 68 -1.54 22.00 -13.56
C SER A 68 -2.64 22.45 -12.59
N GLU A 69 -2.77 21.77 -11.44
CA GLU A 69 -3.76 22.12 -10.43
C GLU A 69 -3.20 23.16 -9.44
N GLY A 70 -4.10 23.89 -8.79
CA GLY A 70 -3.72 24.95 -7.86
C GLY A 70 -4.66 25.07 -6.65
N PRO A 71 -4.23 25.78 -5.59
CA PRO A 71 -4.99 25.89 -4.35
C PRO A 71 -6.42 26.41 -4.57
N ARG A 72 -7.38 25.82 -3.84
CA ARG A 72 -8.76 26.33 -3.75
C ARG A 72 -8.93 27.16 -2.47
N SER A 73 -9.75 28.20 -2.53
CA SER A 73 -9.94 29.11 -1.39
C SER A 73 -10.47 28.37 -0.17
N GLY A 74 -9.81 28.53 0.99
CA GLY A 74 -10.21 27.92 2.26
C GLY A 74 -9.83 26.44 2.42
N VAL A 75 -9.09 25.86 1.47
CA VAL A 75 -8.65 24.46 1.49
C VAL A 75 -7.13 24.43 1.60
N ALA A 76 -6.59 23.66 2.55
CA ALA A 76 -5.16 23.44 2.64
C ALA A 76 -4.66 22.63 1.43
N TRP A 77 -3.41 22.81 1.02
CA TRP A 77 -2.94 22.30 -0.26
C TRP A 77 -1.52 21.78 -0.15
N ALA A 78 -1.25 20.63 -0.73
CA ALA A 78 0.11 20.16 -0.99
C ALA A 78 0.25 19.66 -2.42
N GLN A 79 1.35 20.03 -3.04
CA GLN A 79 1.77 19.49 -4.32
C GLN A 79 2.90 18.49 -4.09
N VAL A 80 2.80 17.31 -4.71
CA VAL A 80 3.77 16.22 -4.60
C VAL A 80 4.20 15.75 -5.98
N ALA A 81 5.37 15.14 -6.07
CA ALA A 81 5.81 14.52 -7.33
C ALA A 81 5.13 13.17 -7.58
N GLN A 82 4.79 12.43 -6.52
CA GLN A 82 4.32 11.04 -6.60
C GLN A 82 3.11 10.83 -5.69
N GLY A 83 1.91 10.94 -6.26
CA GLY A 83 0.64 10.87 -5.52
C GLY A 83 0.43 9.58 -4.75
N ARG A 84 0.84 8.44 -5.32
CA ARG A 84 0.70 7.12 -4.67
C ARG A 84 1.61 6.97 -3.44
N ARG A 85 2.86 7.43 -3.52
CA ARG A 85 3.76 7.48 -2.35
C ARG A 85 3.23 8.41 -1.27
N ALA A 86 2.66 9.54 -1.68
CA ALA A 86 2.01 10.45 -0.75
C ALA A 86 0.84 9.75 -0.06
N LEU A 87 -0.07 9.10 -0.80
CA LEU A 87 -1.17 8.34 -0.20
C LEU A 87 -0.65 7.32 0.82
N ALA A 88 0.40 6.57 0.49
CA ALA A 88 0.96 5.58 1.39
C ALA A 88 1.50 6.18 2.70
N ARG A 89 2.25 7.28 2.62
CA ARG A 89 2.78 7.99 3.79
C ARG A 89 1.67 8.65 4.61
N LEU A 90 0.74 9.36 3.98
CA LEU A 90 -0.40 9.98 4.68
C LEU A 90 -1.23 8.92 5.40
N SER A 91 -1.47 7.77 4.76
CA SER A 91 -2.23 6.66 5.37
C SER A 91 -1.53 6.10 6.60
N ALA A 92 -0.20 5.89 6.52
CA ALA A 92 0.59 5.45 7.66
C ALA A 92 0.56 6.47 8.81
N ASN A 93 0.82 7.75 8.51
CA ASN A 93 0.81 8.83 9.51
C ASN A 93 -0.55 8.94 10.19
N TRP A 94 -1.64 8.93 9.41
CA TRP A 94 -3.02 9.02 9.91
C TRP A 94 -3.39 7.88 10.86
N LEU A 95 -2.94 6.66 10.55
CA LEU A 95 -3.29 5.45 11.28
C LEU A 95 -2.22 5.05 12.32
N GLY A 96 -1.24 5.91 12.58
CA GLY A 96 -0.21 5.69 13.59
C GLY A 96 0.79 4.59 13.23
N HIS A 97 1.20 4.50 11.97
CA HIS A 97 2.21 3.57 11.45
C HIS A 97 1.94 2.10 11.80
N PRO A 98 0.76 1.55 11.46
CA PRO A 98 0.38 0.20 11.88
C PRO A 98 1.32 -0.88 11.33
N ALA A 99 1.90 -0.65 10.14
CA ALA A 99 2.84 -1.57 9.52
C ALA A 99 4.17 -1.70 10.29
N GLU A 100 4.54 -0.70 11.09
CA GLU A 100 5.76 -0.73 11.93
C GLU A 100 5.53 -1.45 13.27
N GLN A 101 4.27 -1.78 13.61
CA GLN A 101 3.89 -2.37 14.89
C GLN A 101 3.74 -3.91 14.83
N ILE A 102 3.81 -4.52 13.64
CA ILE A 102 3.64 -5.97 13.43
C ILE A 102 4.68 -6.51 12.45
N ALA A 103 5.01 -7.80 12.56
CA ALA A 103 5.93 -8.45 11.62
C ALA A 103 5.20 -8.82 10.31
N ILE A 104 5.65 -8.27 9.18
CA ILE A 104 4.98 -8.48 7.89
C ILE A 104 5.78 -9.44 7.01
N THR A 105 5.14 -10.52 6.55
CA THR A 105 5.68 -11.43 5.53
C THR A 105 5.03 -11.15 4.18
N GLY A 106 5.81 -10.67 3.22
CA GLY A 106 5.39 -10.42 1.84
C GLY A 106 5.69 -11.62 0.94
N ILE A 107 4.72 -12.06 0.14
CA ILE A 107 4.85 -13.21 -0.76
C ILE A 107 4.60 -12.77 -2.18
N THR A 108 5.59 -12.92 -3.05
CA THR A 108 5.47 -12.64 -4.47
C THR A 108 5.87 -13.82 -5.36
N GLY A 109 5.50 -13.71 -6.62
CA GLY A 109 5.67 -14.72 -7.66
C GLY A 109 4.45 -14.78 -8.58
N THR A 110 4.53 -15.56 -9.65
CA THR A 110 3.38 -15.78 -10.55
C THR A 110 2.38 -16.69 -9.84
N ASN A 111 2.80 -17.89 -9.45
CA ASN A 111 1.93 -18.89 -8.84
C ASN A 111 2.32 -19.20 -7.39
N GLY A 112 1.35 -19.68 -6.60
CA GLY A 112 1.60 -20.19 -5.25
C GLY A 112 1.56 -19.15 -4.13
N LYS A 113 1.37 -17.86 -4.43
CA LYS A 113 1.23 -16.80 -3.41
C LYS A 113 0.15 -17.14 -2.38
N SER A 114 -1.09 -17.39 -2.83
CA SER A 114 -2.20 -17.75 -1.95
C SER A 114 -1.95 -19.05 -1.18
N THR A 115 -1.43 -20.10 -1.83
CA THR A 115 -1.12 -21.35 -1.14
C THR A 115 -0.11 -21.14 -0.01
N THR A 116 1.00 -20.45 -0.30
CA THR A 116 2.02 -20.12 0.70
C THR A 116 1.45 -19.24 1.80
N ALA A 117 0.63 -18.25 1.47
CA ALA A 117 0.02 -17.34 2.45
C ALA A 117 -0.89 -18.10 3.43
N PHE A 118 -1.76 -18.98 2.92
CA PHE A 118 -2.65 -19.79 3.74
C PHE A 118 -1.90 -20.83 4.58
N LEU A 119 -0.83 -21.44 4.05
CA LEU A 119 0.01 -22.36 4.83
C LEU A 119 0.69 -21.62 5.99
N LEU A 120 1.22 -20.42 5.75
CA LEU A 120 1.84 -19.60 6.80
C LEU A 120 0.81 -19.16 7.86
N ASP A 121 -0.35 -18.65 7.46
CA ASP A 121 -1.43 -18.30 8.41
C ASP A 121 -1.86 -19.51 9.24
N SER A 122 -1.99 -20.70 8.61
CA SER A 122 -2.31 -21.93 9.32
C SER A 122 -1.24 -22.35 10.33
N ILE A 123 0.04 -22.16 10.01
CA ILE A 123 1.16 -22.46 10.92
C ILE A 123 1.16 -21.47 12.10
N LEU A 124 0.95 -20.18 11.84
CA LEU A 124 0.85 -19.15 12.89
C LEU A 124 -0.34 -19.43 13.83
N ALA A 125 -1.49 -19.78 13.28
CA ALA A 125 -2.67 -20.15 14.06
C ALA A 125 -2.43 -21.42 14.90
N ALA A 126 -1.80 -22.45 14.34
CA ALA A 126 -1.42 -23.66 15.09
C ALA A 126 -0.44 -23.36 16.23
N ALA A 127 0.43 -22.36 16.04
CA ALA A 127 1.32 -21.82 17.07
C ALA A 127 0.63 -20.83 18.04
N LYS A 128 -0.69 -20.65 17.95
CA LYS A 128 -1.51 -19.72 18.75
C LYS A 128 -1.09 -18.26 18.62
N ARG A 129 -0.54 -17.87 17.47
CA ARG A 129 -0.24 -16.48 17.12
C ARG A 129 -1.42 -15.87 16.36
N LYS A 130 -1.66 -14.58 16.57
CA LYS A 130 -2.72 -13.84 15.90
C LYS A 130 -2.12 -13.13 14.69
N SER A 131 -2.64 -13.42 13.51
CA SER A 131 -2.16 -12.82 12.26
C SER A 131 -3.28 -12.16 11.47
N ALA A 132 -2.89 -11.26 10.57
CA ALA A 132 -3.71 -10.84 9.44
C ALA A 132 -3.27 -11.56 8.16
N LEU A 133 -4.22 -12.05 7.37
CA LEU A 133 -3.99 -12.61 6.04
C LEU A 133 -4.56 -11.65 5.00
N LEU A 134 -3.75 -11.19 4.04
CA LEU A 134 -4.21 -10.34 2.95
C LEU A 134 -3.84 -11.00 1.62
N GLY A 135 -4.85 -11.38 0.82
CA GLY A 135 -4.60 -12.04 -0.45
C GLY A 135 -5.80 -12.06 -1.38
N THR A 136 -5.67 -12.81 -2.48
CA THR A 136 -6.68 -12.83 -3.56
C THR A 136 -8.03 -13.38 -3.12
N ILE A 137 -8.03 -14.35 -2.21
CA ILE A 137 -9.25 -15.10 -1.83
C ILE A 137 -10.08 -14.33 -0.80
N GLU A 138 -9.42 -13.87 0.27
CA GLU A 138 -10.04 -13.14 1.35
C GLU A 138 -9.00 -12.30 2.07
N TYR A 139 -9.46 -11.28 2.78
CA TYR A 139 -8.70 -10.73 3.87
C TYR A 139 -9.21 -11.35 5.18
N ARG A 140 -8.31 -11.64 6.10
CA ARG A 140 -8.64 -12.13 7.42
C ARG A 140 -7.92 -11.29 8.46
N VAL A 141 -8.67 -10.69 9.38
CA VAL A 141 -8.12 -9.88 10.46
C VAL A 141 -8.52 -10.52 11.77
N ALA A 142 -7.56 -11.09 12.51
CA ALA A 142 -7.78 -11.73 13.80
C ALA A 142 -8.93 -12.77 13.82
N GLY A 143 -9.14 -13.49 12.71
CA GLY A 143 -10.19 -14.50 12.55
C GLY A 143 -11.48 -14.01 11.86
N THR A 144 -11.65 -12.70 11.69
CA THR A 144 -12.77 -12.11 10.93
C THR A 144 -12.44 -12.07 9.45
N ARG A 145 -13.36 -12.55 8.61
CA ARG A 145 -13.21 -12.52 7.14
C ARG A 145 -13.80 -11.25 6.54
N LEU A 146 -13.06 -10.63 5.64
CA LEU A 146 -13.46 -9.46 4.87
C LEU A 146 -13.33 -9.77 3.36
N PRO A 147 -14.21 -9.21 2.51
CA PRO A 147 -14.12 -9.40 1.07
C PRO A 147 -12.84 -8.75 0.51
N ALA A 148 -12.08 -9.51 -0.28
CA ALA A 148 -10.93 -8.99 -1.00
C ALA A 148 -11.37 -8.34 -2.32
N GLN A 149 -11.12 -7.04 -2.47
CA GLN A 149 -11.33 -6.34 -3.75
C GLN A 149 -10.14 -6.47 -4.70
N HIS A 150 -8.94 -6.63 -4.15
CA HIS A 150 -7.69 -6.77 -4.88
C HIS A 150 -6.85 -7.86 -4.23
N THR A 151 -5.86 -8.41 -4.94
CA THR A 151 -4.87 -9.31 -4.30
C THR A 151 -4.04 -8.56 -3.26
N THR A 152 -3.71 -7.30 -3.55
CA THR A 152 -3.03 -6.39 -2.62
C THR A 152 -3.85 -5.08 -2.60
N PRO A 153 -4.37 -4.65 -1.44
CA PRO A 153 -5.15 -3.41 -1.33
C PRO A 153 -4.35 -2.17 -1.76
N GLU A 154 -5.06 -1.06 -1.99
CA GLU A 154 -4.45 0.27 -2.08
C GLU A 154 -3.95 0.71 -0.70
N SER A 155 -2.99 1.65 -0.64
CA SER A 155 -2.25 1.93 0.59
C SER A 155 -3.12 2.38 1.77
N LEU A 156 -4.24 3.06 1.51
CA LEU A 156 -5.16 3.50 2.57
C LEU A 156 -5.88 2.30 3.19
N GLU A 157 -6.49 1.44 2.39
CA GLU A 157 -7.16 0.22 2.84
C GLU A 157 -6.17 -0.74 3.49
N LEU A 158 -4.95 -0.85 2.95
CA LEU A 158 -3.89 -1.65 3.53
C LEU A 158 -3.59 -1.18 4.95
N ASN A 159 -3.32 0.11 5.15
CA ASN A 159 -3.04 0.62 6.49
C ASN A 159 -4.25 0.48 7.42
N ARG A 160 -5.50 0.65 6.93
CA ARG A 160 -6.71 0.41 7.73
C ARG A 160 -6.78 -1.03 8.23
N ILE A 161 -6.57 -2.00 7.33
CA ILE A 161 -6.56 -3.43 7.67
C ILE A 161 -5.46 -3.76 8.69
N LEU A 162 -4.26 -3.19 8.52
CA LEU A 162 -3.15 -3.41 9.46
C LEU A 162 -3.43 -2.75 10.82
N ALA A 163 -4.03 -1.56 10.85
CA ALA A 163 -4.42 -0.89 12.10
C ALA A 163 -5.49 -1.70 12.85
N ASP A 164 -6.49 -2.22 12.13
CA ASP A 164 -7.49 -3.13 12.70
C ASP A 164 -6.81 -4.37 13.28
N ALA A 165 -5.88 -4.99 12.53
CA ALA A 165 -5.12 -6.14 12.99
C ALA A 165 -4.33 -5.86 14.28
N VAL A 166 -3.62 -4.73 14.33
CA VAL A 166 -2.89 -4.27 15.53
C VAL A 166 -3.85 -4.11 16.71
N SER A 167 -5.00 -3.46 16.50
CA SER A 167 -5.97 -3.21 17.58
C SER A 167 -6.59 -4.50 18.13
N GLU A 168 -6.73 -5.53 17.29
CA GLU A 168 -7.17 -6.88 17.69
C GLU A 168 -6.05 -7.74 18.29
N GLY A 169 -4.85 -7.18 18.43
CA GLY A 169 -3.67 -7.82 19.02
C GLY A 169 -2.98 -8.82 18.10
N ALA A 170 -3.09 -8.65 16.78
CA ALA A 170 -2.26 -9.38 15.83
C ALA A 170 -0.80 -8.95 15.97
N THR A 171 0.11 -9.91 15.91
CA THR A 171 1.56 -9.68 15.97
C THR A 171 2.24 -9.89 14.62
N GLU A 172 1.52 -10.46 13.64
CA GLU A 172 2.01 -10.70 12.29
C GLU A 172 0.98 -10.35 11.22
N ALA A 173 1.45 -10.09 10.01
CA ALA A 173 0.65 -10.12 8.80
C ALA A 173 1.33 -10.97 7.71
N VAL A 174 0.53 -11.73 6.97
CA VAL A 174 0.93 -12.51 5.80
C VAL A 174 0.24 -11.92 4.58
N MET A 175 1.02 -11.38 3.65
CA MET A 175 0.51 -10.59 2.53
C MET A 175 0.92 -11.18 1.19
N GLU A 176 -0.05 -11.39 0.30
CA GLU A 176 0.23 -11.55 -1.12
C GLU A 176 0.59 -10.18 -1.73
N VAL A 177 1.81 -10.07 -2.27
CA VAL A 177 2.34 -8.84 -2.87
C VAL A 177 2.40 -9.03 -4.38
N SER A 178 1.36 -8.55 -5.06
CA SER A 178 1.26 -8.62 -6.52
C SER A 178 2.26 -7.67 -7.20
N SER A 179 2.70 -8.02 -8.41
CA SER A 179 3.57 -7.13 -9.20
C SER A 179 2.90 -5.81 -9.55
N HIS A 180 1.59 -5.81 -9.77
CA HIS A 180 0.78 -4.60 -9.94
C HIS A 180 0.90 -3.69 -8.72
N ALA A 181 0.79 -4.22 -7.51
CA ALA A 181 0.90 -3.43 -6.29
C ALA A 181 2.29 -2.83 -6.09
N MET A 182 3.36 -3.52 -6.49
CA MET A 182 4.72 -2.98 -6.44
C MET A 182 5.00 -1.96 -7.55
N ALA A 183 4.44 -2.17 -8.74
CA ALA A 183 4.53 -1.21 -9.84
C ALA A 183 3.74 0.08 -9.54
N GLN A 184 2.57 -0.05 -8.92
CA GLN A 184 1.72 1.05 -8.48
C GLN A 184 2.09 1.56 -7.07
N GLU A 185 3.15 1.04 -6.45
CA GLU A 185 3.61 1.55 -5.13
C GLU A 185 2.57 1.47 -4.00
N ARG A 186 1.58 0.58 -4.09
CA ARG A 186 0.54 0.40 -3.06
C ARG A 186 1.09 -0.04 -1.70
N VAL A 187 2.27 -0.66 -1.73
CA VAL A 187 3.02 -1.15 -0.55
C VAL A 187 4.22 -0.26 -0.21
N TYR A 188 4.27 0.97 -0.74
CA TYR A 188 5.33 1.92 -0.39
C TYR A 188 5.31 2.24 1.11
N GLY A 189 6.48 2.24 1.74
CA GLY A 189 6.63 2.48 3.17
C GLY A 189 6.25 1.29 4.06
N VAL A 190 5.92 0.11 3.50
CA VAL A 190 5.64 -1.10 4.29
C VAL A 190 6.95 -1.82 4.63
N PRO A 191 7.34 -1.91 5.92
CA PRO A 191 8.58 -2.54 6.34
C PRO A 191 8.40 -4.07 6.43
N PHE A 192 8.55 -4.77 5.30
CA PHE A 192 8.50 -6.23 5.28
C PHE A 192 9.64 -6.83 6.12
N ASP A 193 9.31 -7.69 7.09
CA ASP A 193 10.30 -8.44 7.88
C ASP A 193 10.83 -9.66 7.09
N VAL A 194 9.94 -10.30 6.32
CA VAL A 194 10.27 -11.45 5.47
C VAL A 194 9.71 -11.23 4.08
N ALA A 195 10.52 -11.49 3.05
CA ALA A 195 10.09 -11.56 1.66
C ALA A 195 10.24 -12.97 1.09
N ILE A 196 9.22 -13.45 0.38
CA ILE A 196 9.16 -14.79 -0.20
C ILE A 196 8.97 -14.69 -1.70
N PHE A 197 9.84 -15.35 -2.47
CA PHE A 197 9.71 -15.52 -3.92
C PHE A 197 9.36 -16.98 -4.25
N THR A 198 8.21 -17.20 -4.91
CA THR A 198 7.76 -18.55 -5.28
C THR A 198 8.27 -19.02 -6.65
N ASN A 199 7.96 -18.28 -7.72
CA ASN A 199 8.35 -18.57 -9.12
C ASN A 199 7.98 -17.38 -10.02
N LEU A 200 8.54 -17.35 -11.23
CA LEU A 200 8.13 -16.42 -12.29
C LEU A 200 7.90 -17.17 -13.61
N THR A 201 6.63 -17.27 -13.99
CA THR A 201 6.19 -17.79 -15.29
C THR A 201 5.43 -16.71 -16.08
N ARG A 202 5.21 -16.92 -17.38
CA ARG A 202 4.51 -15.98 -18.27
C ARG A 202 3.12 -15.64 -17.72
N ASP A 203 2.94 -14.38 -17.33
CA ASP A 203 1.69 -13.80 -16.86
C ASP A 203 1.82 -12.26 -16.87
N HIS A 204 0.70 -11.54 -16.80
CA HIS A 204 0.65 -10.07 -16.64
C HIS A 204 1.49 -9.23 -17.64
N LEU A 205 1.79 -9.75 -18.83
CA LEU A 205 2.55 -9.02 -19.87
C LEU A 205 1.71 -7.97 -20.61
N ASP A 206 0.40 -8.01 -20.48
CA ASP A 206 -0.51 -6.93 -20.87
C ASP A 206 -0.25 -5.65 -20.06
N PHE A 207 0.18 -5.80 -18.80
CA PHE A 207 0.55 -4.70 -17.92
C PHE A 207 2.05 -4.39 -17.95
N HIS A 208 2.91 -5.40 -17.74
CA HIS A 208 4.37 -5.18 -17.61
C HIS A 208 5.10 -5.09 -18.94
N HIS A 209 4.46 -5.39 -20.07
CA HIS A 209 5.03 -5.40 -21.44
C HIS A 209 6.17 -6.41 -21.71
N THR A 210 7.14 -6.54 -20.78
CA THR A 210 8.31 -7.40 -20.86
C THR A 210 8.45 -8.27 -19.61
N PHE A 211 9.21 -9.37 -19.72
CA PHE A 211 9.50 -10.23 -18.56
C PHE A 211 10.45 -9.54 -17.58
N GLU A 212 11.36 -8.72 -18.11
CA GLU A 212 12.34 -7.95 -17.37
C GLU A 212 11.65 -6.93 -16.47
N GLU A 213 10.66 -6.19 -16.98
CA GLU A 213 9.83 -5.28 -16.18
C GLU A 213 9.00 -6.04 -15.14
N TYR A 214 8.43 -7.19 -15.51
CA TYR A 214 7.66 -8.02 -14.57
C TYR A 214 8.54 -8.56 -13.43
N PHE A 215 9.76 -9.02 -13.74
CA PHE A 215 10.74 -9.46 -12.76
C PHE A 215 11.22 -8.30 -11.88
N ALA A 216 11.60 -7.17 -12.49
CA ALA A 216 12.05 -5.99 -11.78
C ALA A 216 10.99 -5.48 -10.79
N ALA A 217 9.71 -5.51 -11.18
CA ALA A 217 8.62 -5.16 -10.27
C ALA A 217 8.56 -6.06 -9.03
N LYS A 218 8.87 -7.36 -9.16
CA LYS A 218 8.91 -8.30 -8.03
C LYS A 218 10.20 -8.19 -7.20
N ALA A 219 11.32 -7.91 -7.85
CA ALA A 219 12.61 -7.72 -7.19
C ALA A 219 12.56 -6.59 -6.15
N LYS A 220 11.77 -5.53 -6.40
CA LYS A 220 11.52 -4.43 -5.45
C LYS A 220 11.14 -4.88 -4.04
N LEU A 221 10.44 -6.01 -3.87
CA LEU A 221 10.12 -6.54 -2.54
C LEU A 221 11.37 -6.90 -1.74
N PHE A 222 12.43 -7.37 -2.41
CA PHE A 222 13.69 -7.79 -1.81
C PHE A 222 14.65 -6.62 -1.58
N ASP A 223 14.50 -5.53 -2.34
CA ASP A 223 15.26 -4.29 -2.15
C ASP A 223 14.64 -3.37 -1.07
N GLY A 224 13.37 -3.56 -0.73
CA GLY A 224 12.59 -2.62 0.07
C GLY A 224 11.93 -1.53 -0.79
N ILE A 225 10.75 -1.08 -0.39
CA ILE A 225 9.93 -0.15 -1.19
C ILE A 225 9.68 1.11 -0.36
N GLY A 226 10.63 2.05 -0.41
CA GLY A 226 10.60 3.22 0.48
C GLY A 226 10.93 2.89 1.93
N THR A 227 11.55 1.74 2.17
CA THR A 227 12.03 1.20 3.45
C THR A 227 13.34 0.47 3.22
N GLU A 228 14.01 0.08 4.30
CA GLU A 228 15.13 -0.87 4.23
C GLU A 228 14.68 -2.23 3.64
N PRO A 229 15.63 -3.01 3.07
CA PRO A 229 15.38 -4.38 2.64
C PRO A 229 14.85 -5.27 3.78
N PRO A 230 14.06 -6.32 3.45
CA PRO A 230 13.59 -7.27 4.44
C PRO A 230 14.74 -7.97 5.18
N ARG A 231 14.53 -8.24 6.47
CA ARG A 231 15.51 -8.95 7.32
C ARG A 231 15.82 -10.35 6.78
N VAL A 232 14.82 -11.01 6.17
CA VAL A 232 14.97 -12.36 5.60
C VAL A 232 14.36 -12.43 4.20
N ALA A 233 15.10 -12.98 3.25
CA ALA A 233 14.61 -13.38 1.94
C ALA A 233 14.53 -14.91 1.82
N VAL A 234 13.37 -15.44 1.43
CA VAL A 234 13.15 -16.86 1.15
C VAL A 234 12.88 -17.02 -0.33
N ILE A 235 13.84 -17.60 -1.06
CA ILE A 235 13.82 -17.62 -2.52
C ILE A 235 13.82 -19.06 -3.02
N ASN A 236 12.87 -19.39 -3.89
CA ASN A 236 12.83 -20.68 -4.57
C ASN A 236 13.94 -20.79 -5.63
N ARG A 237 14.98 -21.58 -5.35
CA ARG A 237 16.12 -21.81 -6.27
C ARG A 237 15.79 -22.68 -7.49
N ASP A 238 14.67 -23.39 -7.48
CA ASP A 238 14.26 -24.23 -8.62
C ASP A 238 13.88 -23.38 -9.83
N ASP A 239 13.47 -22.12 -9.61
CA ASP A 239 13.14 -21.14 -10.62
C ASP A 239 14.38 -20.35 -11.10
N GLU A 240 14.47 -20.08 -12.40
CA GLU A 240 15.59 -19.33 -12.99
C GLU A 240 15.69 -17.90 -12.44
N TYR A 241 14.56 -17.20 -12.31
CA TYR A 241 14.51 -15.85 -11.75
C TYR A 241 14.76 -15.85 -10.25
N GLY A 242 14.42 -16.95 -9.57
CA GLY A 242 14.84 -17.18 -8.18
C GLY A 242 16.36 -17.24 -8.04
N ARG A 243 17.06 -17.85 -9.00
CA ARG A 243 18.54 -17.85 -9.00
C ARG A 243 19.13 -16.47 -9.28
N GLN A 244 18.46 -15.66 -10.11
CA GLN A 244 18.88 -14.27 -10.36
C GLN A 244 18.71 -13.38 -9.13
N LEU A 245 17.70 -13.59 -8.28
CA LEU A 245 17.56 -12.87 -7.01
C LEU A 245 18.65 -13.21 -5.98
N LEU A 246 19.36 -14.33 -6.17
CA LEU A 246 20.44 -14.79 -5.28
C LEU A 246 21.84 -14.34 -5.72
N SER A 247 21.97 -13.78 -6.93
CA SER A 247 23.25 -13.35 -7.52
C SER A 247 23.50 -11.87 -7.31
#